data_AF-A0AAV8ELE0-F1
#
_entry.id   AF-A0AAV8ELE0-F1
#
_cell.length_a   1.000
_cell.length_b   1.000
_cell.length_c   1.000
_cell.angle_alpha   90.00
_cell.angle_beta   90.00
_cell.angle_gamma   90.00
#
_symmetry.space_group_name_H-M   'P 1'
#
loop_
_entity.id
_entity.type
_entity.pdbx_description
1 polymer ?
#
loop_
_entity_poly.entity_id
_entity_poly.type
_entity_poly.pdbx_seq_one_letter_code
_entity_poly.pdbx_strand_id
1 'polypeptide(L)'
;MFTDESPTKPTLQHTVSRAQPVIDSLSLILGPIVDSNDHSDNPAMSLLHNQTISQDIMCRLRLATSGSGTDDLCRWLYDTFQSNIADLQLVVISYIPTLAGVYLSRCISSKETFSGFEAVFLTVYSHEMVIRGAEPCSIRIPNNIRIPGSAESGKTNGKGKATATEPDSIEAMVSPALEPCNTVRATKRGLIVSVALDLYYNNISLMPVCSKIEFCEFCIIWAGQGELAGAERLDEEEDNAQEEEEENAEEKEENVDKKKEHKQKNDRCNQVPLPWELFQSVLRILGHCLLGPTNSKELKEKALKAAKCLHARALRDFDSKAMLASRSLVRLGDMIEEPIPELQPSEITADPSELEALRASIFSK
;
A
#
# COMPACT_ATOMS: atom_id res chain seq x y z
N MET A 1 -26.00 29.01 -37.25
CA MET A 1 -24.75 29.44 -36.59
C MET A 1 -24.71 28.77 -35.22
N PHE A 2 -24.40 27.47 -35.21
CA PHE A 2 -24.13 26.65 -34.02
C PHE A 2 -23.34 25.46 -34.56
N THR A 3 -22.01 25.52 -34.43
CA THR A 3 -21.14 24.37 -34.68
C THR A 3 -20.87 23.73 -33.33
N ASP A 4 -21.34 22.49 -33.24
CA ASP A 4 -21.15 21.52 -32.18
C ASP A 4 -19.66 21.13 -32.13
N GLU A 5 -18.91 21.63 -31.16
CA GLU A 5 -17.57 21.12 -30.83
C GLU A 5 -17.72 19.98 -29.83
N SER A 6 -17.64 18.76 -30.36
CA SER A 6 -17.36 17.56 -29.56
C SER A 6 -15.84 17.48 -29.28
N PRO A 7 -15.42 17.07 -28.07
CA PRO A 7 -13.99 17.01 -27.75
C PRO A 7 -13.36 15.81 -28.46
N THR A 8 -12.63 16.09 -29.55
CA THR A 8 -11.77 15.11 -30.23
C THR A 8 -10.72 14.58 -29.27
N LYS A 9 -10.76 13.27 -28.97
CA LYS A 9 -9.66 12.54 -28.33
C LYS A 9 -8.36 12.80 -29.11
N PRO A 10 -7.24 13.10 -28.44
CA PRO A 10 -5.97 13.33 -29.13
C PRO A 10 -5.53 12.05 -29.84
N THR A 11 -5.16 12.17 -31.12
CA THR A 11 -4.60 11.09 -31.93
C THR A 11 -3.32 10.54 -31.27
N LEU A 12 -3.12 9.22 -31.24
CA LEU A 12 -1.94 8.54 -30.67
C LEU A 12 -0.59 9.15 -31.09
N GLN A 13 -0.48 9.63 -32.33
CA GLN A 13 0.75 10.29 -32.81
C GLN A 13 1.06 11.60 -32.09
N HIS A 14 0.02 12.33 -31.65
CA HIS A 14 0.17 13.59 -30.92
C HIS A 14 0.53 13.37 -29.44
N THR A 15 0.15 12.23 -28.86
CA THR A 15 0.59 11.87 -27.49
C THR A 15 2.05 11.40 -27.51
N VAL A 16 2.45 10.62 -28.51
CA VAL A 16 3.84 10.19 -28.71
C VAL A 16 4.78 11.39 -28.92
N SER A 17 4.42 12.33 -29.80
CA SER A 17 5.26 13.50 -30.06
C SER A 17 5.44 14.42 -28.85
N ARG A 18 4.42 14.50 -27.97
CA ARG A 18 4.50 15.26 -26.72
C ARG A 18 5.27 14.52 -25.61
N ALA A 19 5.34 13.20 -25.65
CA ALA A 19 6.03 12.39 -24.64
C ALA A 19 7.55 12.30 -24.87
N GLN A 20 7.99 12.31 -26.13
CA GLN A 20 9.41 12.21 -26.48
C GLN A 20 10.33 13.25 -25.79
N PRO A 21 10.04 14.56 -25.79
CA PRO A 21 10.94 15.54 -25.15
C PRO A 21 11.05 15.33 -23.63
N VAL A 22 10.00 14.79 -23.00
CA VAL A 22 10.01 14.48 -21.57
C VAL A 22 10.96 13.30 -21.30
N ILE A 23 10.94 12.28 -22.15
CA ILE A 23 11.83 11.12 -22.04
C ILE A 23 13.28 11.51 -22.35
N ASP A 24 13.50 12.36 -23.35
CA ASP A 24 14.83 12.87 -23.68
C ASP A 24 15.42 13.65 -22.50
N SER A 25 14.62 14.45 -21.79
CA SER A 25 15.10 15.15 -20.58
C SER A 25 15.45 14.20 -19.42
N LEU A 26 14.78 13.04 -19.31
CA LEU A 26 15.14 12.01 -18.33
C LEU A 26 16.53 11.42 -18.63
N SER A 27 16.86 11.25 -19.92
CA SER A 27 18.17 10.74 -20.34
C SER A 27 19.33 11.69 -19.96
N LEU A 28 19.08 13.00 -19.93
CA LEU A 28 20.07 13.96 -19.43
C LEU A 28 20.32 13.79 -17.92
N ILE A 29 19.32 13.34 -17.18
CA ILE A 29 19.39 13.16 -15.73
C ILE A 29 20.09 11.84 -15.41
N LEU A 30 19.63 10.72 -15.97
CA LEU A 30 20.13 9.37 -15.65
C LEU A 30 21.43 9.00 -16.39
N GLY A 31 21.82 9.76 -17.41
CA GLY A 31 22.85 9.36 -18.37
C GLY A 31 22.24 8.67 -19.59
N PRO A 32 23.06 8.35 -20.62
CA PRO A 32 22.55 7.75 -21.85
C PRO A 32 21.76 6.49 -21.52
N ILE A 33 20.46 6.52 -21.78
CA ILE A 33 19.56 5.39 -21.61
C ILE A 33 19.96 4.38 -22.68
N VAL A 34 20.79 3.42 -22.27
CA VAL A 34 21.22 2.32 -23.14
C VAL A 34 19.95 1.53 -23.51
N ASP A 35 19.64 1.50 -24.81
CA ASP A 35 18.66 0.62 -25.49
C ASP A 35 17.20 1.08 -25.69
N SER A 36 16.84 2.35 -25.54
CA SER A 36 15.48 2.82 -25.91
C SER A 36 15.43 3.56 -27.26
N ASN A 37 16.11 3.03 -28.27
CA ASN A 37 16.11 3.59 -29.62
C ASN A 37 15.31 2.74 -30.63
N ASP A 38 14.42 1.87 -30.15
CA ASP A 38 13.47 1.19 -31.02
C ASP A 38 12.12 1.91 -31.01
N HIS A 39 11.62 2.12 -32.21
CA HIS A 39 10.38 2.79 -32.58
C HIS A 39 9.14 2.17 -31.91
N SER A 40 9.00 2.38 -30.60
CA SER A 40 7.84 1.96 -29.81
C SER A 40 6.64 2.85 -30.15
N ASP A 41 5.49 2.22 -30.42
CA ASP A 41 4.22 2.91 -30.63
C ASP A 41 3.77 3.72 -29.38
N ASN A 42 4.36 3.46 -28.20
CA ASN A 42 4.14 4.24 -26.98
C ASN A 42 5.37 4.27 -26.06
N PRO A 43 6.18 5.34 -26.09
CA PRO A 43 7.45 5.39 -25.35
C PRO A 43 7.25 5.51 -23.83
N ALA A 44 6.10 6.02 -23.36
CA ALA A 44 5.78 6.10 -21.93
C ALA A 44 5.52 4.72 -21.31
N MET A 45 4.85 3.83 -22.05
CA MET A 45 4.62 2.45 -21.58
C MET A 45 5.90 1.62 -21.61
N SER A 46 6.77 1.84 -22.59
CA SER A 46 8.12 1.25 -22.60
C SER A 46 8.93 1.66 -21.38
N LEU A 47 8.84 2.93 -20.98
CA LEU A 47 9.50 3.45 -19.78
C LEU A 47 8.94 2.84 -18.48
N LEU A 48 7.61 2.66 -18.39
CA LEU A 48 6.94 2.09 -17.20
C LEU A 48 7.38 0.64 -16.90
N HIS A 49 7.64 -0.15 -17.95
CA HIS A 49 7.99 -1.57 -17.82
C HIS A 49 9.49 -1.85 -17.95
N ASN A 50 10.32 -0.83 -18.19
CA ASN A 50 11.76 -0.99 -18.25
C ASN A 50 12.34 -1.13 -16.83
N GLN A 51 12.63 -2.37 -16.44
CA GLN A 51 13.13 -2.71 -15.11
C GLN A 51 14.44 -1.99 -14.77
N THR A 52 15.38 -1.84 -15.72
CA THR A 52 16.68 -1.21 -15.47
C THR A 52 16.50 0.26 -15.14
N ILE A 53 15.74 0.99 -15.96
CA ILE A 53 15.49 2.42 -15.74
C ILE A 53 14.71 2.63 -14.44
N SER A 54 13.70 1.78 -14.16
CA SER A 54 12.97 1.87 -12.90
C SER A 54 13.88 1.67 -11.68
N GLN A 55 14.79 0.70 -11.72
CA GLN A 55 15.76 0.48 -10.63
C GLN A 55 16.70 1.67 -10.47
N ASP A 56 17.21 2.24 -11.56
CA ASP A 56 18.10 3.40 -11.49
C ASP A 56 17.40 4.63 -10.90
N ILE A 57 16.14 4.88 -11.29
CA ILE A 57 15.30 5.95 -10.71
C ILE A 57 15.07 5.70 -9.22
N MET A 58 14.66 4.48 -8.84
CA MET A 58 14.40 4.12 -7.44
C MET A 58 15.66 4.26 -6.58
N CYS A 59 16.81 3.78 -7.07
CA CYS A 59 18.11 3.94 -6.43
C CYS A 59 18.46 5.42 -6.22
N ARG A 60 18.23 6.26 -7.24
CA ARG A 60 18.49 7.70 -7.14
C ARG A 60 17.59 8.40 -6.12
N LEU A 61 16.30 8.06 -6.09
CA LEU A 61 15.36 8.58 -5.09
C LEU A 61 15.74 8.16 -3.67
N ARG A 62 16.36 6.99 -3.50
CA ARG A 62 16.87 6.49 -2.22
C ARG A 62 18.19 7.12 -1.77
N LEU A 63 18.87 7.94 -2.59
CA LEU A 63 20.09 8.63 -2.15
C LEU A 63 19.77 9.69 -1.08
N ALA A 64 20.67 9.88 -0.11
CA ALA A 64 20.49 10.84 0.98
C ALA A 64 20.28 12.28 0.50
N THR A 65 20.84 12.62 -0.67
CA THR A 65 20.75 13.95 -1.29
C THR A 65 19.45 14.19 -2.07
N SER A 66 18.63 13.16 -2.28
CA SER A 66 17.39 13.27 -3.03
C SER A 66 16.26 13.90 -2.22
N GLY A 67 15.36 14.61 -2.92
CA GLY A 67 14.18 15.25 -2.34
C GLY A 67 14.33 16.73 -2.05
N SER A 68 15.50 17.33 -2.33
CA SER A 68 15.68 18.79 -2.26
C SER A 68 14.95 19.49 -3.40
N GLY A 69 14.66 20.80 -3.25
CA GLY A 69 14.05 21.61 -4.31
C GLY A 69 14.93 21.82 -5.55
N THR A 70 16.20 21.43 -5.47
CA THR A 70 17.18 21.45 -6.57
C THR A 70 17.38 20.08 -7.19
N ASP A 71 16.67 19.05 -6.74
CA ASP A 71 16.76 17.71 -7.32
C ASP A 71 16.07 17.67 -8.69
N ASP A 72 16.88 17.51 -9.75
CA ASP A 72 16.41 17.47 -11.13
C ASP A 72 15.44 16.32 -11.38
N LEU A 73 15.58 15.18 -10.69
CA LEU A 73 14.66 14.07 -10.83
C LEU A 73 13.30 14.40 -10.21
N CYS A 74 13.27 15.08 -9.06
CA CYS A 74 12.02 15.55 -8.45
C CYS A 74 11.31 16.58 -9.34
N ARG A 75 12.08 17.51 -9.94
CA ARG A 75 11.55 18.46 -10.93
C ARG A 75 10.99 17.75 -12.15
N TRP A 76 11.72 16.76 -12.69
CA TRP A 76 11.25 15.98 -13.82
C TRP A 76 9.95 15.24 -13.50
N LEU A 77 9.83 14.60 -12.33
CA LEU A 77 8.59 13.92 -11.90
C LEU A 77 7.42 14.90 -11.79
N TYR A 78 7.67 16.09 -11.23
CA TYR A 78 6.68 17.16 -11.13
C TYR A 78 6.19 17.64 -12.50
N ASP A 79 7.11 18.01 -13.39
CA ASP A 79 6.78 18.52 -14.73
C ASP A 79 6.10 17.44 -15.59
N THR A 80 6.57 16.19 -15.48
CA THR A 80 6.00 15.03 -16.17
C THR A 80 4.56 14.80 -15.77
N PHE A 81 4.24 14.88 -14.47
CA PHE A 81 2.87 14.72 -14.01
C PHE A 81 1.95 15.88 -14.45
N GLN A 82 2.48 17.11 -14.49
CA GLN A 82 1.75 18.28 -14.96
C GLN A 82 1.49 18.31 -16.47
N SER A 83 2.24 17.54 -17.26
CA SER A 83 2.01 17.43 -18.71
C SER A 83 0.58 16.97 -19.08
N ASN A 84 -0.12 16.37 -18.11
CA ASN A 84 -1.48 15.83 -18.22
C ASN A 84 -1.65 14.78 -19.34
N ILE A 85 -0.58 14.03 -19.59
CA ILE A 85 -0.56 12.87 -20.47
C ILE A 85 -0.71 11.63 -19.59
N ALA A 86 -1.82 10.90 -19.74
CA ALA A 86 -2.19 9.79 -18.85
C ALA A 86 -1.08 8.74 -18.70
N ASP A 87 -0.45 8.32 -19.80
CA ASP A 87 0.61 7.30 -19.77
C ASP A 87 1.86 7.77 -19.01
N LEU A 88 2.22 9.05 -19.13
CA LEU A 88 3.34 9.62 -18.37
C LEU A 88 2.98 9.85 -16.90
N GLN A 89 1.72 10.20 -16.60
CA GLN A 89 1.25 10.26 -15.22
C GLN A 89 1.32 8.89 -14.56
N LEU A 90 1.01 7.79 -15.27
CA LEU A 90 1.20 6.43 -14.77
C LEU A 90 2.66 6.12 -14.43
N VAL A 91 3.61 6.58 -15.25
CA VAL A 91 5.05 6.46 -14.95
C VAL A 91 5.38 7.15 -13.62
N VAL A 92 4.94 8.39 -13.41
CA VAL A 92 5.19 9.10 -12.14
C VAL A 92 4.50 8.40 -10.97
N ILE A 93 3.25 7.94 -11.15
CA ILE A 93 2.49 7.22 -10.13
C ILE A 93 3.24 5.95 -9.69
N SER A 94 3.93 5.26 -10.61
CA SER A 94 4.69 4.04 -10.28
C SER A 94 5.81 4.24 -9.26
N TYR A 95 6.32 5.47 -9.12
CA TYR A 95 7.36 5.84 -8.15
C TYR A 95 6.80 6.46 -6.87
N ILE A 96 5.48 6.62 -6.74
CA ILE A 96 4.84 7.13 -5.51
C ILE A 96 5.16 6.26 -4.28
N PRO A 97 5.17 4.91 -4.36
CA PRO A 97 5.64 4.08 -3.25
C PRO A 97 7.05 4.41 -2.78
N THR A 98 7.98 4.59 -3.72
CA THR A 98 9.38 4.96 -3.45
C THR A 98 9.47 6.30 -2.75
N LEU A 99 8.81 7.31 -3.34
CA LEU A 99 8.76 8.66 -2.82
C LEU A 99 8.17 8.68 -1.41
N ALA A 100 7.05 7.98 -1.20
CA ALA A 100 6.36 7.93 0.09
C ALA A 100 7.25 7.25 1.13
N GLY A 101 7.86 6.12 0.76
CA GLY A 101 8.83 5.38 1.54
C GLY A 101 9.94 6.26 2.10
N VAL A 102 10.69 6.86 1.19
CA VAL A 102 11.85 7.69 1.52
C VAL A 102 11.44 8.95 2.27
N TYR A 103 10.41 9.67 1.79
CA TYR A 103 9.93 10.90 2.40
C TYR A 103 9.47 10.69 3.84
N LEU A 104 8.60 9.71 4.08
CA LEU A 104 8.05 9.47 5.41
C LEU A 104 9.11 9.00 6.40
N SER A 105 10.03 8.13 5.97
CA SER A 105 11.13 7.67 6.81
C SER A 105 12.08 8.82 7.18
N ARG A 106 12.42 9.69 6.22
CA ARG A 106 13.39 10.77 6.47
C ARG A 106 12.84 11.99 7.16
N CYS A 107 11.56 12.33 6.94
CA CYS A 107 10.95 13.50 7.57
C CYS A 107 10.86 13.45 9.09
N ILE A 108 11.15 12.30 9.70
CA ILE A 108 11.15 12.10 11.14
C ILE A 108 12.58 12.10 11.68
N SER A 109 13.52 11.53 10.91
CA SER A 109 14.92 11.38 11.32
C SER A 109 15.80 12.59 10.96
N SER A 110 15.46 13.33 9.88
CA SER A 110 16.25 14.46 9.38
C SER A 110 15.56 15.80 9.63
N LYS A 111 16.38 16.84 9.85
CA LYS A 111 15.95 18.24 9.91
C LYS A 111 15.92 18.91 8.52
N GLU A 112 16.35 18.20 7.49
CA GLU A 112 16.38 18.70 6.12
C GLU A 112 14.98 18.89 5.54
N THR A 113 14.88 19.84 4.60
CA THR A 113 13.64 20.11 3.89
C THR A 113 13.57 19.26 2.63
N PHE A 114 12.50 18.48 2.49
CA PHE A 114 12.27 17.61 1.33
C PHE A 114 11.31 18.28 0.32
N SER A 115 11.59 19.53 -0.03
CA SER A 115 10.69 20.36 -0.85
C SER A 115 10.45 19.81 -2.25
N GLY A 116 11.39 19.04 -2.81
CA GLY A 116 11.22 18.36 -4.09
C GLY A 116 10.15 17.26 -4.00
N PHE A 117 10.23 16.39 -3.00
CA PHE A 117 9.20 15.36 -2.77
C PHE A 117 7.85 15.98 -2.44
N GLU A 118 7.83 17.01 -1.59
CA GLU A 118 6.62 17.72 -1.22
C GLU A 118 5.93 18.36 -2.43
N ALA A 119 6.69 18.93 -3.38
CA ALA A 119 6.13 19.49 -4.61
C ALA A 119 5.44 18.43 -5.49
N VAL A 120 6.03 17.23 -5.60
CA VAL A 120 5.42 16.11 -6.34
C VAL A 120 4.12 15.68 -5.66
N PHE A 121 4.15 15.45 -4.34
CA PHE A 121 2.94 15.07 -3.59
C PHE A 121 1.84 16.12 -3.65
N LEU A 122 2.17 17.40 -3.52
CA LEU A 122 1.19 18.48 -3.62
C LEU A 122 0.55 18.56 -5.00
N THR A 123 1.31 18.30 -6.06
CA THR A 123 0.78 18.27 -7.44
C THR A 123 -0.19 17.12 -7.63
N VAL A 124 0.19 15.93 -7.17
CA VAL A 124 -0.69 14.75 -7.21
C VAL A 124 -1.97 14.98 -6.39
N TYR A 125 -1.83 15.53 -5.18
CA TYR A 125 -2.95 15.88 -4.32
C TYR A 125 -3.88 16.92 -4.98
N SER A 126 -3.32 17.97 -5.57
CA SER A 126 -4.10 19.02 -6.25
C SER A 126 -4.83 18.51 -7.49
N HIS A 127 -4.23 17.56 -8.22
CA HIS A 127 -4.88 16.90 -9.33
C HIS A 127 -6.10 16.08 -8.86
N GLU A 128 -5.93 15.27 -7.82
CA GLU A 128 -7.03 14.49 -7.24
C GLU A 128 -8.14 15.39 -6.66
N MET A 129 -7.78 16.52 -6.04
CA MET A 129 -8.71 17.55 -5.57
C MET A 129 -9.61 18.06 -6.70
N VAL A 130 -9.03 18.37 -7.87
CA VAL A 130 -9.80 18.85 -9.03
C VAL A 130 -10.76 17.79 -9.53
N ILE A 131 -10.33 16.52 -9.55
CA ILE A 131 -11.17 15.39 -9.95
C ILE A 131 -12.36 15.21 -9.00
N ARG A 132 -12.14 15.34 -7.68
CA ARG A 132 -13.20 15.18 -6.66
C ARG A 132 -14.17 16.36 -6.57
N GLY A 133 -13.86 17.51 -7.17
CA GLY A 133 -14.81 18.62 -7.27
C GLY A 133 -15.35 19.14 -5.93
N ALA A 134 -14.53 19.17 -4.87
CA ALA A 134 -14.91 19.53 -3.49
C ALA A 134 -16.00 18.64 -2.84
N GLU A 135 -16.33 17.50 -3.44
CA GLU A 135 -17.28 16.55 -2.87
C GLU A 135 -16.58 15.49 -2.00
N PRO A 136 -17.20 15.05 -0.90
CA PRO A 136 -16.71 13.91 -0.13
C PRO A 136 -16.85 12.62 -0.94
N CYS A 137 -15.95 11.66 -0.73
CA CYS A 137 -16.09 10.34 -1.34
C CYS A 137 -17.12 9.54 -0.53
N SER A 138 -18.30 9.29 -1.11
CA SER A 138 -19.33 8.43 -0.54
C SER A 138 -19.46 7.11 -1.32
N ILE A 139 -19.73 6.02 -0.61
CA ILE A 139 -20.09 4.73 -1.18
C ILE A 139 -21.51 4.38 -0.77
N ARG A 140 -22.26 3.76 -1.67
CA ARG A 140 -23.57 3.19 -1.35
C ARG A 140 -23.38 1.74 -0.94
N ILE A 141 -23.66 1.45 0.32
CA ILE A 141 -23.66 0.09 0.85
C ILE A 141 -25.07 -0.50 0.61
N PRO A 142 -25.20 -1.55 -0.21
CA PRO A 142 -26.48 -2.22 -0.39
C PRO A 142 -26.91 -2.92 0.90
N ASN A 143 -28.16 -2.72 1.32
CA ASN A 143 -28.71 -3.35 2.52
C ASN A 143 -29.14 -4.81 2.31
N ASN A 144 -29.05 -5.33 1.09
CA ASN A 144 -29.62 -6.61 0.67
C ASN A 144 -28.56 -7.71 0.43
N ILE A 145 -27.86 -8.13 1.48
CA ILE A 145 -27.22 -9.46 1.48
C ILE A 145 -28.31 -10.50 1.77
N ARG A 146 -29.09 -10.86 0.75
CA ARG A 146 -29.89 -12.08 0.77
C ARG A 146 -29.00 -13.21 0.25
N ILE A 147 -28.65 -14.15 1.11
CA ILE A 147 -27.90 -15.36 0.74
C ILE A 147 -28.68 -16.08 -0.38
N PRO A 148 -28.09 -16.36 -1.55
CA PRO A 148 -28.76 -17.10 -2.61
C PRO A 148 -28.88 -18.56 -2.16
N GLY A 149 -30.07 -18.92 -1.66
CA GLY A 149 -30.35 -20.23 -1.10
C GLY A 149 -31.72 -20.34 -0.40
N SER A 150 -32.37 -19.22 -0.06
CA SER A 150 -33.76 -19.23 0.41
C SER A 150 -34.68 -18.58 -0.62
N ALA A 151 -34.92 -19.29 -1.70
CA ALA A 151 -36.03 -19.04 -2.60
C ALA A 151 -37.14 -20.04 -2.30
N GLU A 152 -37.69 -20.03 -1.08
CA GLU A 152 -38.92 -20.78 -0.79
C GLU A 152 -39.80 -20.04 0.22
N SER A 153 -41.07 -19.88 -0.18
CA SER A 153 -42.25 -19.53 0.63
C SER A 153 -42.42 -18.08 1.09
N GLY A 154 -42.71 -17.19 0.13
CA GLY A 154 -43.45 -15.96 0.41
C GLY A 154 -44.96 -16.17 0.34
N LYS A 155 -45.58 -16.79 1.36
CA LYS A 155 -47.01 -16.66 1.65
C LYS A 155 -47.31 -16.88 3.13
N THR A 156 -47.26 -15.80 3.92
CA THR A 156 -48.09 -15.68 5.12
C THR A 156 -48.61 -14.26 5.23
N ASN A 157 -49.94 -14.15 5.10
CA ASN A 157 -50.71 -12.96 5.43
C ASN A 157 -50.48 -12.56 6.89
N GLY A 158 -50.09 -11.29 7.10
CA GLY A 158 -50.06 -10.67 8.42
C GLY A 158 -50.17 -9.17 8.27
N LYS A 159 -51.34 -8.61 8.59
CA LYS A 159 -51.60 -7.17 8.65
C LYS A 159 -50.65 -6.54 9.68
N GLY A 160 -49.56 -5.95 9.19
CA GLY A 160 -48.59 -5.18 9.95
C GLY A 160 -48.45 -3.80 9.33
N LYS A 161 -48.62 -2.79 10.17
CA LYS A 161 -48.58 -1.35 9.88
C LYS A 161 -47.31 -1.00 9.08
N ALA A 162 -47.47 -0.39 7.90
CA ALA A 162 -46.37 0.17 7.13
C ALA A 162 -45.69 1.28 7.95
N THR A 163 -44.53 0.97 8.51
CA THR A 163 -43.64 1.95 9.14
C THR A 163 -42.33 1.94 8.38
N ALA A 164 -42.01 3.09 7.79
CA ALA A 164 -40.73 3.47 7.19
C ALA A 164 -40.19 2.53 6.10
N THR A 165 -40.25 3.01 4.86
CA THR A 165 -39.38 2.56 3.78
C THR A 165 -37.93 2.77 4.25
N GLU A 166 -37.29 1.74 4.80
CA GLU A 166 -35.85 1.78 5.00
C GLU A 166 -35.20 1.96 3.62
N PRO A 167 -34.24 2.88 3.46
CA PRO A 167 -33.56 3.03 2.18
C PRO A 167 -32.84 1.72 1.86
N ASP A 168 -33.04 1.18 0.65
CA ASP A 168 -32.41 -0.06 0.15
C ASP A 168 -30.86 0.02 0.12
N SER A 169 -30.28 1.20 0.36
CA SER A 169 -28.84 1.45 0.45
C SER A 169 -28.50 2.50 1.51
N ILE A 170 -27.49 2.23 2.34
CA ILE A 170 -26.90 3.21 3.26
C ILE A 170 -25.75 3.91 2.54
N GLU A 171 -25.80 5.24 2.42
CA GLU A 171 -24.67 6.03 1.94
C GLU A 171 -23.66 6.22 3.07
N ALA A 172 -22.49 5.61 2.93
CA ALA A 172 -21.40 5.70 3.88
C ALA A 172 -20.30 6.61 3.31
N MET A 173 -19.88 7.60 4.09
CA MET A 173 -18.77 8.48 3.74
C MET A 173 -17.44 7.76 3.99
N VAL A 174 -16.64 7.56 2.92
CA VAL A 174 -15.33 6.90 2.97
C VAL A 174 -14.23 7.89 3.27
N SER A 175 -14.27 9.07 2.64
CA SER A 175 -13.34 10.15 2.91
C SER A 175 -14.04 11.51 2.87
N PRO A 176 -13.66 12.46 3.74
CA PRO A 176 -14.18 13.82 3.68
C PRO A 176 -13.78 14.50 2.36
N ALA A 177 -14.44 15.63 2.06
CA ALA A 177 -14.02 16.50 0.97
C ALA A 177 -12.59 16.97 1.22
N LEU A 178 -11.76 16.88 0.20
CA LEU A 178 -10.37 17.29 0.31
C LEU A 178 -10.28 18.82 0.37
N GLU A 179 -9.38 19.35 1.20
CA GLU A 179 -9.16 20.79 1.33
C GLU A 179 -7.92 21.23 0.53
N PRO A 180 -7.93 22.42 -0.11
CA PRO A 180 -6.75 22.95 -0.80
C PRO A 180 -5.54 23.05 0.13
N CYS A 181 -4.41 22.49 -0.30
CA CYS A 181 -3.16 22.50 0.45
C CYS A 181 -2.04 23.06 -0.42
N ASN A 182 -1.43 24.17 0.01
CA ASN A 182 -0.33 24.81 -0.72
C ASN A 182 1.05 24.42 -0.14
N THR A 183 1.08 23.77 1.03
CA THR A 183 2.30 23.36 1.75
C THR A 183 2.06 22.06 2.49
N VAL A 184 3.06 21.20 2.57
CA VAL A 184 2.97 19.95 3.33
C VAL A 184 3.31 20.23 4.80
N ARG A 185 2.30 20.24 5.65
CA ARG A 185 2.47 20.39 7.11
C ARG A 185 2.51 19.03 7.77
N ALA A 186 3.21 18.88 8.89
CA ALA A 186 3.29 17.62 9.64
C ALA A 186 1.91 17.01 9.96
N THR A 187 0.90 17.84 10.28
CA THR A 187 -0.47 17.40 10.57
C THR A 187 -1.23 16.88 9.36
N LYS A 188 -0.98 17.43 8.17
CA LYS A 188 -1.63 17.04 6.91
C LYS A 188 -0.78 16.08 6.07
N ARG A 189 0.47 15.82 6.48
CA ARG A 189 1.43 14.97 5.76
C ARG A 189 0.86 13.58 5.48
N GLY A 190 0.32 12.93 6.51
CA GLY A 190 -0.28 11.60 6.38
C GLY A 190 -1.43 11.58 5.38
N LEU A 191 -2.29 12.60 5.39
CA LEU A 191 -3.42 12.73 4.45
C LEU A 191 -2.94 12.98 3.00
N ILE A 192 -1.97 13.87 2.81
CA ILE A 192 -1.46 14.18 1.46
C ILE A 192 -0.81 12.93 0.84
N VAL A 193 0.02 12.22 1.63
CA VAL A 193 0.66 10.99 1.17
C VAL A 193 -0.36 9.87 0.99
N SER A 194 -1.39 9.78 1.84
CA SER A 194 -2.46 8.77 1.68
C SER A 194 -3.24 8.97 0.39
N VAL A 195 -3.55 10.21 0.02
CA VAL A 195 -4.23 10.52 -1.26
C VAL A 195 -3.37 10.13 -2.46
N ALA A 196 -2.06 10.38 -2.41
CA ALA A 196 -1.16 9.93 -3.46
C ALA A 196 -1.08 8.40 -3.56
N LEU A 197 -1.05 7.69 -2.42
CA LEU A 197 -1.12 6.23 -2.37
C LEU A 197 -2.47 5.68 -2.85
N ASP A 198 -3.56 6.41 -2.64
CA ASP A 198 -4.87 6.05 -3.19
C ASP A 198 -4.90 6.18 -4.71
N LEU A 199 -4.27 7.21 -5.27
CA LEU A 199 -4.11 7.31 -6.72
C LEU A 199 -3.26 6.16 -7.27
N TYR A 200 -2.22 5.75 -6.55
CA TYR A 200 -1.46 4.55 -6.87
C TYR A 200 -2.34 3.29 -6.82
N TYR A 201 -3.13 3.12 -5.76
CA TYR A 201 -4.05 2.00 -5.60
C TYR A 201 -5.08 1.92 -6.74
N ASN A 202 -5.62 3.06 -7.17
CA ASN A 202 -6.56 3.11 -8.30
C ASN A 202 -5.96 2.62 -9.62
N ASN A 203 -4.63 2.71 -9.76
CA ASN A 203 -3.90 2.26 -10.96
C ASN A 203 -3.07 0.99 -10.71
N ILE A 204 -3.25 0.32 -9.57
CA ILE A 204 -2.36 -0.75 -9.10
C ILE A 204 -2.26 -1.94 -10.06
N SER A 205 -3.30 -2.22 -10.84
CA SER A 205 -3.30 -3.28 -11.84
C SER A 205 -2.26 -3.05 -12.95
N LEU A 206 -1.97 -1.79 -13.28
CA LEU A 206 -1.00 -1.40 -14.30
C LEU A 206 0.43 -1.26 -13.74
N MET A 207 0.56 -1.16 -12.41
CA MET A 207 1.85 -0.90 -11.76
C MET A 207 2.80 -2.11 -11.84
N PRO A 208 4.09 -1.88 -12.15
CA PRO A 208 5.07 -2.95 -12.24
C PRO A 208 5.29 -3.62 -10.88
N VAL A 209 5.72 -4.89 -10.91
CA VAL A 209 5.91 -5.70 -9.69
C VAL A 209 6.99 -5.12 -8.78
N CYS A 210 8.05 -4.54 -9.34
CA CYS A 210 9.14 -3.92 -8.58
C CYS A 210 8.65 -2.80 -7.66
N SER A 211 7.80 -1.89 -8.16
CA SER A 211 7.16 -0.83 -7.37
C SER A 211 6.34 -1.37 -6.20
N LYS A 212 5.61 -2.48 -6.41
CA LYS A 212 4.79 -3.13 -5.37
C LYS A 212 5.64 -3.80 -4.30
N ILE A 213 6.72 -4.49 -4.69
CA ILE A 213 7.68 -5.11 -3.75
C ILE A 213 8.30 -4.01 -2.89
N GLU A 214 8.72 -2.92 -3.51
CA GLU A 214 9.33 -1.80 -2.80
C GLU A 214 8.40 -1.18 -1.76
N PHE A 215 7.12 -1.03 -2.10
CA PHE A 215 6.10 -0.58 -1.15
C PHE A 215 6.03 -1.48 0.08
N CYS A 216 6.06 -2.80 -0.11
CA CYS A 216 6.01 -3.78 0.98
C CYS A 216 7.24 -3.64 1.89
N GLU A 217 8.42 -3.41 1.33
CA GLU A 217 9.64 -3.17 2.11
C GLU A 217 9.53 -1.92 2.98
N PHE A 218 9.05 -0.81 2.41
CA PHE A 218 8.82 0.40 3.20
C PHE A 218 7.80 0.20 4.31
N CYS A 219 6.75 -0.60 4.09
CA CYS A 219 5.79 -0.93 5.14
C CYS A 219 6.43 -1.67 6.32
N ILE A 220 7.38 -2.59 6.06
CA ILE A 220 8.15 -3.28 7.10
C ILE A 220 9.01 -2.27 7.89
N ILE A 221 9.67 -1.36 7.19
CA ILE A 221 10.48 -0.29 7.81
C ILE A 221 9.59 0.60 8.68
N TRP A 222 8.46 1.07 8.16
CA TRP A 222 7.52 1.92 8.89
C TRP A 222 6.95 1.24 10.12
N ALA A 223 6.79 -0.09 10.13
CA ALA A 223 6.37 -0.84 11.30
C ALA A 223 7.40 -0.81 12.46
N GLY A 224 8.64 -0.38 12.19
CA GLY A 224 9.74 -0.39 13.15
C GLY A 224 10.33 -1.79 13.36
N GLN A 225 10.31 -2.64 12.33
CA GLN A 225 10.86 -4.01 12.33
C GLN A 225 11.96 -4.20 11.27
N GLY A 226 12.64 -3.10 10.89
CA GLY A 226 13.55 -3.02 9.74
C GLY A 226 14.79 -3.92 9.78
N GLU A 227 15.13 -4.55 10.91
CA GLU A 227 16.31 -5.44 11.00
C GLU A 227 16.04 -6.90 10.58
N LEU A 228 14.81 -7.29 10.21
CA LEU A 228 14.55 -8.60 9.57
C LEU A 228 14.82 -8.62 8.05
N ALA A 229 15.41 -7.55 7.48
CA ALA A 229 15.70 -7.44 6.05
C ALA A 229 17.14 -7.04 5.72
N GLY A 230 17.97 -6.71 6.74
CA GLY A 230 19.35 -6.22 6.56
C GLY A 230 20.44 -7.07 7.22
N ALA A 231 20.08 -8.10 7.99
CA ALA A 231 21.03 -8.93 8.74
C ALA A 231 21.46 -10.22 8.01
N GLU A 232 21.17 -10.38 6.71
CA GLU A 232 21.69 -11.50 5.90
C GLU A 232 22.93 -11.10 5.06
N ARG A 233 23.64 -10.03 5.42
CA ARG A 233 24.84 -9.60 4.69
C ARG A 233 26.09 -9.30 5.51
N LEU A 234 26.12 -9.58 6.82
CA LEU A 234 27.34 -9.43 7.63
C LEU A 234 27.46 -10.47 8.76
N ASP A 235 27.07 -11.72 8.53
CA ASP A 235 27.31 -12.83 9.48
C ASP A 235 28.25 -13.91 8.88
N GLU A 236 29.13 -13.51 7.95
CA GLU A 236 30.26 -14.34 7.50
C GLU A 236 31.57 -13.57 7.74
N GLU A 237 31.93 -13.35 9.00
CA GLU A 237 33.31 -13.09 9.47
C GLU A 237 33.31 -12.78 10.97
N GLU A 238 33.09 -13.80 11.81
CA GLU A 238 33.58 -13.77 13.21
C GLU A 238 33.68 -15.21 13.75
N ASP A 239 34.45 -16.03 13.03
CA ASP A 239 34.85 -17.37 13.48
C ASP A 239 36.38 -17.47 13.47
N ASN A 240 37.04 -16.65 14.32
CA ASN A 240 38.38 -16.99 14.83
C ASN A 240 38.77 -16.13 16.05
N ALA A 241 38.42 -16.61 17.25
CA ALA A 241 39.23 -16.35 18.44
C ALA A 241 39.13 -17.57 19.34
N GLN A 242 40.27 -18.24 19.48
CA GLN A 242 40.45 -19.47 20.23
C GLN A 242 39.99 -19.36 21.68
N GLU A 243 39.49 -20.49 22.18
CA GLU A 243 39.39 -20.84 23.58
C GLU A 243 40.69 -20.52 24.32
N GLU A 244 40.59 -19.81 25.45
CA GLU A 244 41.32 -20.13 26.69
C GLU A 244 40.72 -19.34 27.88
N GLU A 245 40.17 -20.13 28.81
CA GLU A 245 40.11 -19.99 30.28
C GLU A 245 39.33 -18.86 31.00
N GLU A 246 38.38 -19.38 31.81
CA GLU A 246 37.84 -18.95 33.11
C GLU A 246 38.21 -17.57 33.72
N GLU A 247 37.15 -16.80 34.03
CA GLU A 247 36.85 -16.14 35.33
C GLU A 247 36.20 -14.75 35.15
N ASN A 248 34.85 -14.71 35.22
CA ASN A 248 34.05 -13.80 36.07
C ASN A 248 32.60 -13.73 35.58
N ALA A 249 31.67 -14.04 36.48
CA ALA A 249 30.24 -14.20 36.19
C ALA A 249 29.38 -12.95 36.49
N GLU A 250 29.97 -11.77 36.74
CA GLU A 250 29.21 -10.59 37.18
C GLU A 250 29.16 -9.41 36.19
N GLU A 251 29.88 -9.45 35.06
CA GLU A 251 29.90 -8.33 34.08
C GLU A 251 29.06 -8.56 32.81
N LYS A 252 28.37 -9.71 32.69
CA LYS A 252 27.58 -10.05 31.50
C LYS A 252 26.16 -9.44 31.48
N GLU A 253 25.61 -9.04 32.62
CA GLU A 253 24.24 -8.47 32.66
C GLU A 253 24.20 -7.01 32.16
N GLU A 254 25.22 -6.20 32.48
CA GLU A 254 25.21 -4.78 32.11
C GLU A 254 25.42 -4.52 30.61
N ASN A 255 26.09 -5.45 29.91
CA ASN A 255 26.37 -5.35 28.47
C ASN A 255 25.18 -5.81 27.60
N VAL A 256 24.35 -6.73 28.11
CA VAL A 256 23.11 -7.16 27.45
C VAL A 256 22.06 -6.07 27.51
N ASP A 257 21.96 -5.34 28.61
CA ASP A 257 21.01 -4.23 28.76
C ASP A 257 21.41 -3.02 27.91
N LYS A 258 22.70 -2.68 27.80
CA LYS A 258 23.18 -1.63 26.88
C LYS A 258 22.94 -1.98 25.40
N LYS A 259 23.12 -3.25 24.99
CA LYS A 259 22.77 -3.72 23.63
C LYS A 259 21.26 -3.67 23.37
N LYS A 260 20.41 -4.05 24.33
CA LYS A 260 18.94 -3.95 24.22
C LYS A 260 18.47 -2.50 24.16
N GLU A 261 19.05 -1.61 24.95
CA GLU A 261 18.71 -0.18 24.92
C GLU A 261 19.14 0.49 23.61
N HIS A 262 20.33 0.19 23.08
CA HIS A 262 20.76 0.69 21.78
C HIS A 262 19.88 0.15 20.64
N LYS A 263 19.51 -1.14 20.68
CA LYS A 263 18.60 -1.78 19.71
C LYS A 263 17.20 -1.17 19.75
N GLN A 264 16.62 -1.03 20.94
CA GLN A 264 15.29 -0.42 21.13
C GLN A 264 15.25 1.07 20.80
N LYS A 265 16.39 1.78 20.87
CA LYS A 265 16.52 3.18 20.43
C LYS A 265 16.65 3.28 18.91
N ASN A 266 17.33 2.33 18.27
CA ASN A 266 17.43 2.25 16.81
C ASN A 266 16.08 1.87 16.16
N ASP A 267 15.37 0.90 16.75
CA ASP A 267 14.04 0.46 16.30
C ASP A 267 12.99 1.57 16.35
N ARG A 268 13.07 2.44 17.38
CA ARG A 268 12.20 3.61 17.51
C ARG A 268 12.56 4.74 16.54
N CYS A 269 13.78 4.78 16.02
CA CYS A 269 14.23 5.85 15.11
C CYS A 269 13.67 5.68 13.69
N ASN A 270 13.25 4.46 13.32
CA ASN A 270 12.69 4.15 12.00
C ASN A 270 11.15 4.06 11.99
N GLN A 271 10.49 4.18 13.14
CA GLN A 271 9.03 4.06 13.24
C GLN A 271 8.35 5.35 12.75
N VAL A 272 7.64 5.25 11.62
CA VAL A 272 6.88 6.37 11.04
C VAL A 272 5.51 6.49 11.70
N PRO A 273 5.02 7.65 12.19
CA PRO A 273 3.62 7.78 12.59
C PRO A 273 2.67 7.49 11.42
N LEU A 274 1.80 6.49 11.58
CA LEU A 274 0.83 6.08 10.56
C LEU A 274 -0.59 6.47 11.04
N PRO A 275 -1.09 7.67 10.71
CA PRO A 275 -2.48 8.00 10.97
C PRO A 275 -3.41 7.06 10.19
N TRP A 276 -4.65 6.94 10.64
CA TRP A 276 -5.62 5.97 10.13
C TRP A 276 -5.82 6.07 8.61
N GLU A 277 -5.87 7.28 8.06
CA GLU A 277 -6.07 7.53 6.62
C GLU A 277 -4.91 6.97 5.78
N LEU A 278 -3.68 7.13 6.27
CA LEU A 278 -2.50 6.55 5.66
C LEU A 278 -2.51 5.03 5.81
N PHE A 279 -2.83 4.52 7.01
CA PHE A 279 -2.87 3.10 7.29
C PHE A 279 -3.89 2.34 6.43
N GLN A 280 -5.06 2.92 6.19
CA GLN A 280 -6.08 2.34 5.30
C GLN A 280 -5.58 2.20 3.85
N SER A 281 -4.88 3.22 3.35
CA SER A 281 -4.31 3.22 1.99
C SER A 281 -3.22 2.16 1.87
N VAL A 282 -2.38 2.04 2.90
CA VAL A 282 -1.36 0.99 3.03
C VAL A 282 -1.98 -0.40 2.98
N LEU A 283 -2.99 -0.68 3.81
CA LEU A 283 -3.64 -2.00 3.83
C LEU A 283 -4.35 -2.35 2.53
N ARG A 284 -4.95 -1.38 1.83
CA ARG A 284 -5.57 -1.61 0.52
C ARG A 284 -4.54 -2.07 -0.52
N ILE A 285 -3.39 -1.39 -0.57
CA ILE A 285 -2.28 -1.76 -1.47
C ILE A 285 -1.74 -3.16 -1.10
N LEU A 286 -1.46 -3.42 0.17
CA LEU A 286 -0.98 -4.73 0.62
C LEU A 286 -2.00 -5.85 0.34
N GLY A 287 -3.30 -5.56 0.53
CA GLY A 287 -4.39 -6.45 0.18
C GLY A 287 -4.36 -6.84 -1.29
N HIS A 288 -4.15 -5.89 -2.19
CA HIS A 288 -3.98 -6.20 -3.60
C HIS A 288 -2.68 -6.97 -3.90
N CYS A 289 -1.56 -6.64 -3.25
CA CYS A 289 -0.31 -7.39 -3.45
C CYS A 289 -0.42 -8.86 -3.02
N LEU A 290 -1.24 -9.15 -2.01
CA LEU A 290 -1.44 -10.49 -1.45
C LEU A 290 -2.52 -11.28 -2.22
N LEU A 291 -3.67 -10.66 -2.48
CA LEU A 291 -4.89 -11.30 -3.01
C LEU A 291 -5.11 -11.03 -4.49
N GLY A 292 -4.38 -10.09 -5.08
CA GLY A 292 -4.54 -9.69 -6.47
C GLY A 292 -4.10 -10.77 -7.46
N PRO A 293 -4.42 -10.60 -8.75
CA PRO A 293 -4.13 -11.57 -9.81
C PRO A 293 -2.63 -11.69 -10.17
N THR A 294 -1.72 -11.24 -9.30
CA THR A 294 -0.29 -11.26 -9.55
C THR A 294 0.31 -12.65 -9.27
N ASN A 295 1.01 -13.21 -10.26
CA ASN A 295 1.65 -14.53 -10.18
C ASN A 295 3.01 -14.54 -9.45
N SER A 296 3.47 -13.40 -8.94
CA SER A 296 4.75 -13.32 -8.21
C SER A 296 4.59 -13.84 -6.78
N LYS A 297 5.28 -14.95 -6.47
CA LYS A 297 5.36 -15.50 -5.11
C LYS A 297 6.11 -14.56 -4.17
N GLU A 298 7.20 -13.97 -4.64
CA GLU A 298 8.02 -13.02 -3.90
C GLU A 298 7.17 -11.82 -3.42
N LEU A 299 6.32 -11.27 -4.30
CA LEU A 299 5.45 -10.16 -3.93
C LEU A 299 4.48 -10.55 -2.81
N LYS A 300 3.88 -11.74 -2.88
CA LYS A 300 2.93 -12.23 -1.86
C LYS A 300 3.62 -12.43 -0.52
N GLU A 301 4.79 -13.04 -0.51
CA GLU A 301 5.59 -13.26 0.71
C GLU A 301 5.98 -11.93 1.37
N LYS A 302 6.50 -10.98 0.58
CA LYS A 302 6.86 -9.64 1.08
C LYS A 302 5.63 -8.88 1.59
N ALA A 303 4.50 -8.99 0.91
CA ALA A 303 3.24 -8.38 1.33
C ALA A 303 2.71 -8.99 2.63
N LEU A 304 2.77 -10.32 2.78
CA LEU A 304 2.37 -11.01 4.01
C LEU A 304 3.28 -10.62 5.18
N LYS A 305 4.60 -10.59 4.96
CA LYS A 305 5.57 -10.11 5.96
C LYS A 305 5.24 -8.68 6.38
N ALA A 306 5.01 -7.77 5.43
CA ALA A 306 4.62 -6.40 5.69
C ALA A 306 3.30 -6.30 6.50
N ALA A 307 2.28 -7.09 6.14
CA ALA A 307 1.01 -7.12 6.87
C ALA A 307 1.19 -7.63 8.32
N LYS A 308 2.02 -8.66 8.54
CA LYS A 308 2.37 -9.17 9.87
C LYS A 308 3.12 -8.11 10.69
N CYS A 309 4.06 -7.40 10.09
CA CYS A 309 4.79 -6.30 10.75
C CYS A 309 3.84 -5.16 11.17
N LEU A 310 2.94 -4.73 10.28
CA LEU A 310 1.95 -3.69 10.58
C LEU A 310 0.93 -4.15 11.63
N HIS A 311 0.56 -5.43 11.65
CA HIS A 311 -0.30 -5.98 12.69
C HIS A 311 0.38 -5.94 14.06
N ALA A 312 1.64 -6.39 14.15
CA ALA A 312 2.43 -6.33 15.38
C ALA A 312 2.58 -4.88 15.87
N ARG A 313 2.76 -3.93 14.95
CA ARG A 313 2.74 -2.50 15.25
C ARG A 313 1.39 -2.06 15.81
N ALA A 314 0.28 -2.39 15.16
CA ALA A 314 -1.05 -1.98 15.60
C ALA A 314 -1.38 -2.49 17.01
N LEU A 315 -0.90 -3.69 17.37
CA LEU A 315 -0.99 -4.23 18.73
C LEU A 315 -0.21 -3.37 19.74
N ARG A 316 1.00 -2.94 19.39
CA ARG A 316 1.85 -2.08 20.23
C ARG A 316 1.26 -0.67 20.39
N ASP A 317 0.68 -0.13 19.32
CA ASP A 317 0.10 1.21 19.31
C ASP A 317 -1.34 1.22 19.90
N PHE A 318 -1.91 0.05 20.23
CA PHE A 318 -3.28 -0.14 20.74
C PHE A 318 -4.38 0.51 19.86
N ASP A 319 -4.17 0.60 18.56
CA ASP A 319 -5.17 1.11 17.61
C ASP A 319 -6.13 -0.02 17.21
N SER A 320 -7.34 0.00 17.76
CA SER A 320 -8.36 -1.03 17.54
C SER A 320 -8.78 -1.18 16.06
N LYS A 321 -8.83 -0.07 15.31
CA LYS A 321 -9.20 -0.10 13.88
C LYS A 321 -8.07 -0.73 13.06
N ALA A 322 -6.84 -0.30 13.33
CA ALA A 322 -5.65 -0.86 12.69
C ALA A 322 -5.45 -2.34 13.03
N MET A 323 -5.67 -2.73 14.28
CA MET A 323 -5.61 -4.12 14.74
C MET A 323 -6.60 -5.00 13.98
N LEU A 324 -7.87 -4.59 13.89
CA LEU A 324 -8.91 -5.38 13.23
C LEU A 324 -8.64 -5.53 11.73
N ALA A 325 -8.29 -4.43 11.05
CA ALA A 325 -8.05 -4.42 9.62
C ALA A 325 -6.79 -5.24 9.25
N SER A 326 -5.68 -5.03 9.95
CA SER A 326 -4.43 -5.77 9.72
C SER A 326 -4.56 -7.25 10.04
N ARG A 327 -5.23 -7.62 11.15
CA ARG A 327 -5.48 -9.03 11.51
C ARG A 327 -6.30 -9.76 10.45
N SER A 328 -7.32 -9.09 9.91
CA SER A 328 -8.18 -9.66 8.86
C SER A 328 -7.36 -9.94 7.60
N LEU A 329 -6.49 -9.02 7.22
CA LEU A 329 -5.60 -9.19 6.07
C LEU A 329 -4.59 -10.33 6.28
N VAL A 330 -3.95 -10.41 7.45
CA VAL A 330 -3.00 -11.49 7.79
C VAL A 330 -3.68 -12.86 7.70
N ARG A 331 -4.88 -12.99 8.27
CA ARG A 331 -5.66 -14.24 8.21
C ARG A 331 -5.99 -14.65 6.78
N LEU A 332 -6.39 -13.69 5.92
CA LEU A 332 -6.64 -13.98 4.52
C LEU A 332 -5.37 -14.43 3.78
N GLY A 333 -4.22 -13.89 4.16
CA GLY A 333 -2.92 -14.33 3.63
C GLY A 333 -2.54 -15.74 4.03
N ASP A 334 -2.64 -16.05 5.33
CA ASP A 334 -2.29 -17.37 5.85
C ASP A 334 -3.19 -18.47 5.24
N MET A 335 -4.48 -18.18 5.01
CA MET A 335 -5.41 -19.10 4.33
C MET A 335 -5.05 -19.39 2.86
N ILE A 336 -4.23 -18.55 2.22
CA ILE A 336 -3.76 -18.76 0.85
C ILE A 336 -2.50 -19.63 0.83
N GLU A 337 -1.65 -19.51 1.85
CA GLU A 337 -0.44 -20.33 1.99
C GLU A 337 -0.78 -21.75 2.47
N GLU A 338 -1.79 -21.89 3.33
CA GLU A 338 -2.34 -23.16 3.79
C GLU A 338 -3.80 -23.31 3.30
N PRO A 339 -4.02 -23.84 2.09
CA PRO A 339 -5.38 -24.14 1.66
C PRO A 339 -6.00 -25.13 2.66
N ILE A 340 -7.14 -24.74 3.23
CA ILE A 340 -7.94 -25.60 4.12
C ILE A 340 -8.11 -26.95 3.39
N PRO A 341 -7.75 -28.10 4.00
CA PRO A 341 -8.06 -29.40 3.44
C PRO A 341 -9.57 -29.43 3.16
N GLU A 342 -9.96 -29.63 1.91
CA GLU A 342 -11.38 -29.78 1.54
C GLU A 342 -12.01 -30.79 2.50
N LEU A 343 -12.92 -30.31 3.36
CA LEU A 343 -13.78 -31.17 4.16
C LEU A 343 -14.59 -32.02 3.18
N GLN A 344 -14.12 -33.25 2.95
CA GLN A 344 -14.87 -34.25 2.20
C GLN A 344 -16.23 -34.42 2.90
N PRO A 345 -17.38 -34.32 2.19
CA PRO A 345 -18.72 -34.39 2.80
C PRO A 345 -19.13 -35.75 3.39
N SER A 346 -18.18 -36.59 3.81
CA SER A 346 -18.44 -37.97 4.20
C SER A 346 -17.97 -38.25 5.62
N GLU A 347 -18.57 -37.58 6.61
CA GLU A 347 -18.54 -38.03 8.02
C GLU A 347 -19.58 -37.26 8.86
N ILE A 348 -20.82 -37.23 8.38
CA ILE A 348 -21.98 -37.00 9.25
C ILE A 348 -22.95 -38.16 9.01
N THR A 349 -22.54 -39.36 9.41
CA THR A 349 -23.49 -40.41 9.78
C THR A 349 -23.68 -40.31 11.29
N ALA A 350 -24.45 -39.30 11.72
CA ALA A 350 -24.99 -39.30 13.07
C ALA A 350 -26.02 -40.43 13.14
N ASP A 351 -25.68 -41.48 13.88
CA ASP A 351 -26.55 -42.64 14.09
C ASP A 351 -27.87 -42.14 14.73
N PRO A 352 -29.05 -42.40 14.13
CA PRO A 352 -30.32 -41.82 14.58
C PRO A 352 -30.71 -42.18 16.02
N SER A 353 -30.05 -43.19 16.60
CA SER A 353 -30.25 -43.62 17.99
C SER A 353 -29.64 -42.66 19.03
N GLU A 354 -28.57 -41.92 18.71
CA GLU A 354 -27.98 -40.94 19.64
C GLU A 354 -28.82 -39.66 19.76
N LEU A 355 -29.52 -39.28 18.68
CA LEU A 355 -30.37 -38.09 18.64
C LEU A 355 -31.66 -38.27 19.47
N GLU A 356 -32.19 -39.49 19.55
CA GLU A 356 -33.34 -39.82 20.41
C GLU A 356 -32.96 -39.86 21.89
N ALA A 357 -31.76 -40.35 22.23
CA ALA A 357 -31.26 -40.33 23.59
C ALA A 357 -31.06 -38.90 24.13
N LEU A 358 -30.57 -37.99 23.30
CA LEU A 358 -30.43 -36.57 23.64
C LEU A 358 -31.78 -35.85 23.78
N ARG A 359 -32.77 -36.19 22.94
CA ARG A 359 -34.13 -35.65 23.09
C ARG A 359 -34.79 -36.11 24.39
N ALA A 360 -34.64 -37.38 24.75
CA ALA A 360 -35.20 -37.91 25.99
C ALA A 360 -34.63 -37.22 27.25
N SER A 361 -33.36 -36.82 27.21
CA SER A 361 -32.71 -36.11 28.32
C SER A 361 -33.15 -34.65 28.49
N ILE A 362 -33.66 -34.00 27.43
CA ILE A 362 -34.03 -32.57 27.47
C ILE A 362 -35.46 -32.36 27.96
N PHE A 363 -36.36 -33.33 27.73
CA PHE A 363 -37.77 -33.22 28.11
C PHE A 363 -38.11 -33.78 29.51
N SER A 364 -37.12 -34.20 30.31
CA SER A 364 -37.33 -34.74 31.66
C SER A 364 -36.92 -33.80 32.80
N LYS A 365 -36.95 -32.47 32.61
CA LYS A 365 -36.79 -31.50 33.69
C LYS A 365 -37.96 -30.54 33.81
#